data_AF-A0A8K0G3C2-F1
#
_entry.id   AF-A0A8K0G3C2-F1
#
_cell.length_a   1.000
_cell.length_b   1.000
_cell.length_c   1.000
_cell.angle_alpha   90.00
_cell.angle_beta   90.00
_cell.angle_gamma   90.00
#
_symmetry.space_group_name_H-M   'P 1'
#
loop_
_entity.id
_entity.type
_entity.pdbx_description
1 polymer ?
#
loop_
_entity_poly.entity_id
_entity_poly.type
_entity_poly.pdbx_seq_one_letter_code
_entity_poly.pdbx_strand_id
1 'polypeptide(L)' 'MRRCNTYMIIFTELQAVFSKMQFLTILFLVVSAVFALQDVVIACIANGNGCQPDGRQGNCCSGYCHKEPGWVAGYCR' A
#
# COMPACT_ATOMS: atom_id res chain seq x y z
N MET A 1 45.24 21.59 -27.39
CA MET A 1 43.77 21.75 -27.29
C MET A 1 43.06 20.39 -27.43
N ARG A 2 43.31 19.41 -26.54
CA ARG A 2 42.62 18.10 -26.55
C ARG A 2 41.86 17.77 -25.25
N ARG A 3 41.95 18.62 -24.22
CA ARG A 3 41.32 18.35 -22.91
C ARG A 3 39.88 18.86 -22.79
N CYS A 4 39.42 19.86 -23.55
CA CYS A 4 38.00 20.30 -23.48
C CYS A 4 36.99 19.29 -24.06
N ASN A 5 37.40 18.41 -24.98
CA ASN A 5 36.49 17.49 -25.65
C ASN A 5 36.06 16.31 -24.75
N THR A 6 36.94 15.87 -23.85
CA THR A 6 36.65 14.74 -22.94
C THR A 6 35.69 15.14 -21.81
N TYR A 7 35.80 16.35 -21.25
CA TYR A 7 34.90 16.82 -20.19
C TYR A 7 33.46 17.01 -20.69
N MET A 8 33.28 17.44 -21.95
CA MET A 8 31.97 17.64 -22.56
C MET A 8 31.22 16.31 -22.77
N ILE A 9 31.93 15.23 -23.15
CA ILE A 9 31.37 13.88 -23.32
C ILE A 9 31.00 13.24 -21.97
N ILE A 10 31.83 13.41 -20.93
CA ILE A 10 31.53 12.91 -19.58
C ILE A 10 30.26 13.60 -19.02
N PHE A 11 30.09 14.90 -19.25
CA PHE A 11 28.90 15.64 -18.81
C PHE A 11 27.61 15.16 -19.48
N THR A 12 27.63 14.85 -20.78
CA THR A 12 26.46 14.32 -21.50
C THR A 12 26.07 12.91 -21.04
N GLU A 13 27.03 12.03 -20.77
CA GLU A 13 26.75 10.69 -20.24
C GLU A 13 26.26 10.74 -18.79
N LEU A 14 26.81 11.64 -17.96
CA LEU A 14 26.33 11.87 -16.59
C LEU A 14 24.88 12.37 -16.59
N GLN A 15 24.53 13.33 -17.45
CA GLN A 15 23.16 13.85 -17.56
C GLN A 15 22.16 12.80 -18.09
N ALA A 16 22.58 11.91 -18.99
CA ALA A 16 21.76 10.80 -19.46
C ALA A 16 21.53 9.73 -18.39
N VAL A 17 22.52 9.44 -17.55
CA VAL A 17 22.37 8.56 -16.37
C VAL A 17 21.47 9.22 -15.32
N PHE A 18 21.63 10.52 -15.04
CA PHE A 18 20.78 11.26 -14.13
C PHE A 18 19.32 11.32 -14.62
N SER A 19 19.06 11.62 -15.90
CA SER A 19 17.71 11.70 -16.44
C SER A 19 16.99 10.35 -16.46
N LYS A 20 17.70 9.26 -16.77
CA LYS A 20 17.17 7.88 -16.71
C LYS A 20 17.02 7.36 -15.26
N MET A 21 17.94 7.70 -14.36
CA MET A 21 17.84 7.40 -12.92
C MET A 21 16.70 8.17 -12.26
N GLN A 22 16.47 9.43 -12.64
CA GLN A 22 15.39 10.25 -12.10
C GLN A 22 14.04 9.67 -12.50
N PHE A 23 13.87 9.22 -13.74
CA PHE A 23 12.63 8.56 -14.17
C PHE A 23 12.38 7.26 -13.39
N LEU A 24 13.41 6.42 -13.23
CA LEU A 24 13.31 5.18 -12.43
C LEU A 24 13.08 5.47 -10.93
N THR A 25 13.69 6.51 -10.39
CA THR A 25 13.51 6.92 -8.99
C THR A 25 12.10 7.45 -8.75
N ILE A 26 11.57 8.28 -9.65
CA ILE A 26 10.19 8.79 -9.58
C ILE A 26 9.21 7.62 -9.71
N LEU A 27 9.43 6.71 -10.67
CA LEU A 27 8.61 5.51 -10.84
C LEU A 27 8.62 4.65 -9.57
N PHE A 28 9.78 4.41 -8.98
CA PHE A 28 9.93 3.62 -7.76
C PHE A 28 9.25 4.30 -6.55
N LEU A 29 9.39 5.62 -6.41
CA LEU A 29 8.70 6.40 -5.38
C LEU A 29 7.17 6.28 -5.51
N VAL A 30 6.64 6.42 -6.73
CA VAL A 30 5.19 6.28 -6.99
C VAL A 30 4.71 4.86 -6.67
N VAL A 31 5.44 3.83 -7.09
CA VAL A 31 5.10 2.43 -6.81
C VAL A 31 5.11 2.16 -5.30
N SER A 32 6.12 2.63 -4.57
CA SER A 32 6.20 2.46 -3.12
C SER A 32 5.09 3.20 -2.35
N ALA A 33 4.69 4.38 -2.83
CA ALA A 33 3.58 5.15 -2.23
C ALA A 33 2.22 4.44 -2.40
N VAL A 34 1.99 3.78 -3.54
CA VAL A 34 0.75 3.01 -3.77
C VAL A 34 0.71 1.73 -2.90
N PHE A 35 1.86 1.08 -2.69
CA PHE A 35 1.95 -0.10 -1.82
C PHE A 35 1.70 0.24 -0.34
N ALA A 36 2.15 1.41 0.14
CA ALA A 36 1.90 1.86 1.51
C ALA A 36 0.41 2.09 1.85
N LEU A 37 -0.47 2.13 0.85
CA LEU A 37 -1.92 2.25 1.04
C LEU A 37 -2.62 0.89 1.20
N GLN A 38 -1.91 -0.23 1.01
CA GLN A 38 -2.51 -1.58 1.04
C GLN A 38 -2.70 -2.15 2.45
N ASP A 39 -2.14 -1.52 3.50
CA ASP A 39 -2.23 -2.01 4.88
C ASP A 39 -3.55 -1.67 5.61
N VAL A 40 -4.51 -1.03 4.93
CA VAL A 40 -5.89 -0.90 5.43
C VAL A 40 -6.81 -1.99 4.88
N VAL A 41 -6.27 -3.20 4.65
CA VAL A 41 -7.10 -4.39 4.81
C VAL A 41 -7.24 -4.60 6.32
N ILE A 42 -8.16 -3.84 6.93
CA ILE A 42 -8.74 -4.20 8.22
C ILE A 42 -9.08 -5.68 8.05
N ALA A 43 -8.43 -6.56 8.81
CA ALA A 43 -8.75 -7.97 8.84
C ALA A 43 -10.21 -8.07 9.31
N CYS A 44 -11.13 -8.00 8.35
CA CYS A 44 -12.54 -7.92 8.59
C CYS A 44 -13.08 -9.34 8.65
N ILE A 45 -14.03 -9.54 9.55
CA ILE A 45 -14.59 -10.86 9.78
C ILE A 45 -15.51 -11.18 8.60
N ALA A 46 -15.23 -12.26 7.88
CA ALA A 46 -16.06 -12.70 6.77
C ALA A 46 -17.48 -13.08 7.23
N ASN A 47 -18.47 -12.97 6.34
CA ASN A 47 -19.85 -13.34 6.64
C ASN A 47 -19.95 -14.80 7.12
N GLY A 48 -20.78 -15.04 8.13
CA GLY A 48 -20.96 -16.32 8.79
C GLY A 48 -19.98 -16.61 9.93
N ASN A 49 -18.90 -15.83 10.08
CA ASN A 49 -17.99 -15.98 11.20
C ASN A 49 -18.50 -15.26 12.45
N GLY A 50 -18.04 -15.75 13.61
CA GLY A 50 -18.38 -15.21 14.92
C GLY A 50 -18.01 -13.74 15.04
N CYS A 51 -18.96 -12.93 15.52
CA CYS A 51 -18.75 -11.52 15.80
C CYS A 51 -19.36 -11.14 17.14
N GLN A 52 -18.89 -10.02 17.67
CA GLN A 52 -19.38 -9.46 18.90
C GLN A 52 -19.77 -7.99 18.68
N PRO A 53 -20.98 -7.56 19.09
CA PRO A 53 -21.47 -6.20 18.81
C PRO A 53 -20.68 -5.12 19.55
N ASP A 54 -19.94 -5.49 20.60
CA ASP A 54 -18.97 -4.67 21.31
C ASP A 54 -17.63 -4.54 20.58
N GLY A 55 -17.49 -5.13 19.39
CA GLY A 55 -16.30 -4.98 18.53
C GLY A 55 -15.04 -5.69 19.01
N ARG A 56 -15.12 -6.44 20.12
CA ARG A 56 -13.98 -7.14 20.73
C ARG A 56 -13.33 -8.21 19.86
N GLN A 57 -14.06 -8.76 18.89
CA GLN A 57 -13.56 -9.76 17.96
C GLN A 57 -13.17 -9.17 16.59
N GLY A 58 -13.31 -7.86 16.41
CA GLY A 58 -13.17 -7.18 15.12
C GLY A 58 -14.51 -6.84 14.47
N ASN A 59 -14.45 -6.13 13.34
CA ASN A 59 -15.63 -5.73 12.58
C ASN A 59 -15.90 -6.68 11.41
N CYS A 60 -17.17 -6.96 11.17
CA CYS A 60 -17.61 -7.67 9.99
C CYS A 60 -17.28 -6.89 8.71
N CYS A 61 -16.90 -7.58 7.63
CA CYS A 61 -16.67 -6.93 6.34
C CYS A 61 -17.93 -6.23 5.79
N SER A 62 -19.12 -6.72 6.16
CA SER A 62 -20.40 -6.10 5.86
C SER A 62 -20.74 -4.90 6.75
N GLY A 63 -19.98 -4.68 7.83
CA GLY A 63 -20.28 -3.71 8.88
C GLY A 63 -21.43 -4.12 9.81
N TYR A 64 -21.98 -5.32 9.67
CA TYR A 64 -23.14 -5.78 10.43
C TYR A 64 -22.89 -7.10 11.17
N CYS A 65 -23.08 -7.06 12.48
CA CYS A 65 -23.00 -8.21 13.38
C CYS A 65 -24.40 -8.59 13.87
N HIS A 66 -24.89 -9.75 13.47
CA HIS A 66 -26.20 -10.26 13.90
C HIS A 66 -26.05 -11.02 15.23
N LYS A 67 -26.68 -10.52 16.29
CA LYS A 67 -26.69 -11.18 17.60
C LYS A 67 -28.05 -11.06 18.25
N GLU A 68 -28.66 -12.20 18.57
CA GLU A 68 -29.93 -12.25 19.29
C GLU A 68 -29.74 -12.20 20.83
N PRO A 69 -30.74 -11.68 21.57
CA PRO A 69 -30.70 -11.65 23.03
C PRO A 69 -30.59 -13.08 23.60
N GLY A 70 -29.57 -13.31 24.44
CA GLY A 70 -29.30 -14.61 25.05
C GLY A 70 -28.22 -15.44 24.35
N TRP A 71 -27.70 -15.01 23.19
CA TRP A 71 -26.61 -15.70 22.51
C TRP A 71 -25.24 -15.30 23.06
N VAL A 72 -24.32 -16.27 23.12
CA VAL A 72 -22.95 -16.04 23.60
C VAL A 72 -22.15 -15.20 22.60
N ALA A 73 -22.21 -15.56 21.32
CA ALA A 73 -21.60 -14.84 20.20
C ALA A 73 -22.61 -14.63 19.06
N GLY A 74 -22.49 -13.52 18.33
CA GLY A 74 -23.23 -13.27 17.10
C GLY A 74 -22.46 -13.76 15.88
N TYR A 75 -22.96 -13.49 14.68
CA TYR A 75 -22.26 -13.78 13.43
C TYR A 75 -22.38 -12.64 12.42
N CYS A 76 -21.38 -12.51 11.55
CA CYS A 76 -21.37 -11.49 10.51
C CYS A 76 -22.36 -11.81 9.41
N ARG A 77 -23.14 -10.82 8.95
CA ARG A 77 -24.11 -11.00 7.87
C ARG A 77 -24.02 -9.85 6.87
#